data_AF-V4TXA3-F1
#
_entry.id   AF-V4TXA3-F1
#
_cell.length_a   1.000
_cell.length_b   1.000
_cell.length_c   1.000
_cell.angle_alpha   90.00
_cell.angle_beta   90.00
_cell.angle_gamma   90.00
#
_symmetry.space_group_name_H-M   'P 1'
#
loop_
_entity.id
_entity.type
_entity.pdbx_description
1 polymer ?
#
loop_
_entity_poly.entity_id
_entity_poly.type
_entity_poly.pdbx_seq_one_letter_code
_entity_poly.pdbx_strand_id
1 'polypeptide(L)'
;MNTISYQSPPPPRWFPFLPPDPPRSNAFWETRNICNQLKELQPTLTLAKAMQKELQMLMVMKDNKGSVESGDNCSSDHSVSGFSKYLEDRRIDLESQITLSVEAANYFMGKLRVQLEPFRFVADETTPWEEKSAAIRLANKARKSKRNKLWRKRKRKCVAEMLAKKHERFEQADREADEWRAREIAKDMAKRKVEKMNEIAKLKAREEKKKLESELELVLVVEKLQELRSIRIRKLKKQGHFLPEEDDKFLERVRAAVEEEERQALAAADTDAARDAIATAEESRKAIQNSEPLLKDGSCIDDVIKENKDGVSESKYLRETSDNADKGSGRPGYAGVYDHVSNLPMEFYHYYHGSNNDVGTLIGVRRTWDAYIRPGGGRIPGHWVQPPPPSDEIWASYLVMPK
;
A
#
# COMPACT_ATOMS: atom_id res chain seq x y z
N MET A 1 35.09 81.23 -33.64
CA MET A 1 33.63 81.20 -33.38
C MET A 1 33.44 80.64 -31.98
N ASN A 2 32.95 81.47 -31.06
CA ASN A 2 32.89 81.15 -29.64
C ASN A 2 31.70 80.23 -29.35
N THR A 3 31.97 79.08 -28.74
CA THR A 3 30.94 78.12 -28.30
C THR A 3 30.24 78.64 -27.05
N ILE A 4 28.97 79.00 -27.19
CA ILE A 4 28.10 79.46 -26.11
C ILE A 4 27.80 78.26 -25.20
N SER A 5 28.24 78.34 -23.95
CA SER A 5 27.87 77.43 -22.87
C SER A 5 26.41 77.65 -22.51
N TYR A 6 25.54 76.70 -22.85
CA TYR A 6 24.17 76.65 -22.31
C TYR A 6 24.23 76.25 -20.83
N GLN A 7 23.99 77.23 -19.96
CA GLN A 7 23.77 77.00 -18.54
C GLN A 7 22.31 76.58 -18.33
N SER A 8 22.08 75.33 -17.89
CA SER A 8 20.76 74.86 -17.45
C SER A 8 20.36 75.60 -16.17
N PRO A 9 19.09 76.06 -16.02
CA PRO A 9 18.65 76.69 -14.79
C PRO A 9 18.65 75.67 -13.64
N PRO A 10 18.91 76.09 -12.38
CA PRO A 10 18.84 75.19 -11.24
C PRO A 10 17.39 74.72 -11.04
N PRO A 11 17.15 73.46 -10.66
CA PRO A 11 15.80 72.97 -10.43
C PRO A 11 15.14 73.72 -9.25
N PRO A 12 13.82 73.96 -9.29
CA PRO A 12 13.10 74.60 -8.19
C PRO A 12 13.27 73.80 -6.88
N ARG A 13 13.73 74.47 -5.81
CA ARG A 13 13.75 73.93 -4.45
C ARG A 13 12.33 73.88 -3.88
N TRP A 14 11.55 72.91 -4.32
CA TRP A 14 10.29 72.54 -3.66
C TRP A 14 10.35 71.06 -3.35
N PHE A 15 11.24 70.67 -2.45
CA PHE A 15 11.03 69.45 -1.69
C PHE A 15 9.91 69.75 -0.68
N PRO A 16 8.80 69.00 -0.67
CA PRO A 16 7.94 68.98 0.50
C PRO A 16 8.84 68.61 1.68
N PHE A 17 8.81 69.43 2.74
CA PHE A 17 9.43 69.09 4.01
C PHE A 17 9.01 67.66 4.37
N LEU A 18 9.94 66.71 4.28
CA LEU A 18 9.76 65.41 4.91
C LEU A 18 9.54 65.70 6.41
N PRO A 19 8.54 65.08 7.06
CA PRO A 19 8.40 65.16 8.51
C PRO A 19 9.74 64.84 9.18
N PRO A 20 10.13 65.55 10.25
CA PRO A 20 11.46 65.44 10.84
C PRO A 20 11.68 64.14 11.65
N ASP A 21 11.01 63.05 11.29
CA ASP A 21 11.30 61.70 11.77
C ASP A 21 10.92 60.68 10.68
N PRO A 22 11.87 59.97 10.05
CA PRO A 22 11.52 58.75 9.33
C PRO A 22 10.83 57.79 10.32
N PRO A 23 9.70 57.16 9.98
CA PRO A 23 8.96 56.38 10.94
C PRO A 23 9.83 55.21 11.44
N ARG A 24 10.12 55.18 12.74
CA ARG A 24 10.88 54.13 13.45
C ARG A 24 10.22 52.74 13.40
N SER A 25 9.27 52.50 12.51
CA SER A 25 8.14 51.57 12.73
C SER A 25 8.07 50.36 11.81
N ASN A 26 8.81 50.32 10.70
CA ASN A 26 8.87 49.11 9.88
C ASN A 26 9.43 47.91 10.68
N ALA A 27 10.28 48.19 11.67
CA ALA A 27 10.80 47.19 12.61
C ALA A 27 9.69 46.62 13.51
N PHE A 28 8.71 47.42 13.96
CA PHE A 28 7.62 46.92 14.81
C PHE A 28 6.80 45.85 14.07
N TRP A 29 6.44 46.11 12.81
CA TRP A 29 5.65 45.19 11.97
C TRP A 29 6.37 43.90 11.54
N GLU A 30 7.61 43.69 11.98
CA GLU A 30 8.27 42.41 11.83
C GLU A 30 7.61 41.33 12.70
N THR A 31 7.52 40.12 12.15
CA THR A 31 6.81 39.02 12.80
C THR A 31 7.37 38.68 14.18
N ARG A 32 8.69 38.80 14.38
CA ARG A 32 9.34 38.52 15.68
C ARG A 32 8.94 39.55 16.73
N ASN A 33 8.94 40.83 16.36
CA ASN A 33 8.68 41.93 17.29
C ASN A 33 7.20 41.96 17.71
N ILE A 34 6.27 41.77 16.77
CA ILE A 34 4.84 41.58 17.12
C ILE A 34 4.62 40.35 17.98
N CYS A 35 5.28 39.23 17.67
CA CYS A 35 5.15 38.04 18.51
C CYS A 35 5.65 38.28 19.93
N ASN A 36 6.75 39.00 20.12
CA ASN A 36 7.26 39.34 21.45
C ASN A 36 6.33 40.31 22.18
N GLN A 37 5.82 41.35 21.50
CA GLN A 37 4.86 42.29 22.08
C GLN A 37 3.57 41.59 22.52
N LEU A 38 3.05 40.66 21.70
CA LEU A 38 1.86 39.88 22.05
C LEU A 38 2.11 38.90 23.21
N LYS A 39 3.32 38.33 23.29
CA LYS A 39 3.72 37.48 24.43
C LYS A 39 3.78 38.27 25.73
N GLU A 40 4.26 39.51 25.70
CA GLU A 40 4.30 40.39 26.87
C GLU A 40 2.92 40.95 27.26
N LEU A 41 2.02 41.12 26.29
CA LEU A 41 0.65 41.56 26.51
C LEU A 41 -0.20 40.46 27.17
N GLN A 42 0.01 39.19 26.81
CA GLN A 42 -0.77 38.06 27.33
C GLN A 42 -0.83 37.99 28.87
N PRO A 43 0.29 38.00 29.62
CA PRO A 43 0.23 37.94 31.08
C PRO A 43 -0.51 39.14 31.66
N THR A 44 -0.21 40.36 31.20
CA THR A 44 -0.91 41.57 31.67
C THR A 44 -2.42 41.46 31.46
N LEU A 45 -2.86 40.93 30.31
CA LEU A 45 -4.27 40.75 30.00
C LEU A 45 -4.92 39.65 30.86
N THR A 46 -4.19 38.58 31.20
CA THR A 46 -4.68 37.57 32.14
C THR A 46 -4.83 38.11 33.56
N LEU A 47 -3.86 38.90 34.04
CA LEU A 47 -3.93 39.52 35.37
C LEU A 47 -5.04 40.59 35.43
N ALA A 48 -5.19 41.41 34.39
CA ALA A 48 -6.27 42.40 34.32
C ALA A 48 -7.66 41.74 34.32
N LYS A 49 -7.84 40.61 33.62
CA LYS A 49 -9.09 39.82 33.67
C LYS A 49 -9.34 39.20 35.04
N ALA A 50 -8.31 38.74 35.73
CA ALA A 50 -8.44 38.24 37.09
C ALA A 50 -8.86 39.37 38.05
N MET A 51 -8.22 40.53 37.93
CA MET A 51 -8.54 41.72 38.71
C MET A 51 -9.97 42.22 38.45
N GLN A 52 -10.44 42.16 37.20
CA GLN A 52 -11.84 42.46 36.87
C GLN A 52 -12.81 41.58 37.64
N LYS A 53 -12.55 40.27 37.74
CA LYS A 53 -13.39 39.33 38.50
C LYS A 53 -13.34 39.60 39.99
N GLU A 54 -12.16 39.93 40.53
CA GLU A 54 -11.99 40.29 41.94
C GLU A 54 -12.79 41.56 42.28
N LEU A 55 -12.70 42.61 41.46
CA LEU A 55 -13.47 43.83 41.63
C LEU A 55 -14.99 43.59 41.52
N GLN A 56 -15.43 42.73 40.60
CA GLN A 56 -16.84 42.30 40.52
C GLN A 56 -17.28 41.61 41.81
N MET A 57 -16.43 40.75 42.38
CA MET A 57 -16.69 40.08 43.66
C MET A 57 -16.85 41.08 44.80
N LEU A 58 -15.91 42.02 44.91
CA LEU A 58 -15.90 43.04 45.95
C LEU A 58 -17.10 43.98 45.84
N MET A 59 -17.55 44.30 44.62
CA MET A 59 -18.76 45.08 44.38
C MET A 59 -20.00 44.36 44.93
N VAL A 60 -20.18 43.07 44.60
CA VAL A 60 -21.30 42.25 45.12
C VAL A 60 -21.24 42.13 46.65
N MET A 61 -20.06 41.97 47.24
CA MET A 61 -19.89 41.91 48.70
C MET A 61 -20.21 43.25 49.39
N LYS A 62 -19.85 44.38 48.77
CA LYS A 62 -20.14 45.71 49.30
C LYS A 62 -21.65 45.99 49.28
N ASP A 63 -22.32 45.64 48.20
CA ASP A 63 -23.77 45.82 48.04
C ASP A 63 -24.57 44.96 49.03
N ASN A 64 -24.12 43.74 49.31
CA ASN A 64 -24.75 42.84 50.29
C ASN A 64 -24.58 43.31 51.75
N LYS A 65 -23.51 44.05 52.07
CA LYS A 65 -23.25 44.56 53.44
C LYS A 65 -24.15 45.75 53.84
N GLY A 66 -24.77 46.42 52.86
CA GLY A 66 -25.71 47.52 53.07
C GLY A 66 -27.17 47.10 53.20
N SER A 67 -27.51 45.84 52.90
CA SER A 67 -28.88 45.32 52.98
C SER A 67 -29.11 44.64 54.34
N VAL A 68 -29.43 45.45 55.36
CA VAL A 68 -30.06 44.96 56.58
C VAL A 68 -31.57 44.98 56.33
N GLU A 69 -32.10 43.96 55.67
CA GLU A 69 -33.46 43.46 55.90
C GLU A 69 -33.72 42.14 55.14
N SER A 70 -34.22 41.17 55.90
CA SER A 70 -34.95 39.94 55.55
C SER A 70 -35.06 39.49 54.08
N GLY A 71 -34.78 38.20 53.88
CA GLY A 71 -35.51 37.38 52.90
C GLY A 71 -34.62 36.54 52.01
N ASP A 72 -34.70 35.23 52.21
CA ASP A 72 -34.45 34.16 51.23
C ASP A 72 -34.08 34.63 49.82
N ASN A 73 -32.78 34.66 49.53
CA ASN A 73 -32.29 34.66 48.15
C ASN A 73 -31.17 33.64 48.03
N CYS A 74 -31.60 32.39 47.80
CA CYS A 74 -30.79 31.25 47.43
C CYS A 74 -30.19 31.48 46.03
N SER A 75 -29.18 32.33 45.95
CA SER A 75 -28.22 32.40 44.84
C SER A 75 -26.97 33.18 45.24
N SER A 76 -26.47 32.95 46.47
CA SER A 76 -25.12 33.41 46.82
C SER A 76 -24.14 32.57 46.02
N ASP A 77 -23.56 33.19 44.99
CA ASP A 77 -22.60 32.56 44.08
C ASP A 77 -21.47 31.95 44.94
N HIS A 78 -21.29 30.62 44.90
CA HIS A 78 -20.37 29.87 45.78
C HIS A 78 -18.93 30.45 45.75
N SER A 79 -18.59 31.14 44.66
CA SER A 79 -17.35 31.87 44.49
C SER A 79 -17.21 33.09 45.43
N VAL A 80 -18.29 33.87 45.64
CA VAL A 80 -18.34 35.07 46.51
C VAL A 80 -18.19 34.70 47.97
N SER A 81 -18.90 33.66 48.41
CA SER A 81 -18.81 33.19 49.81
C SER A 81 -17.42 32.66 50.13
N GLY A 82 -16.78 31.94 49.20
CA GLY A 82 -15.40 31.47 49.34
C GLY A 82 -14.38 32.61 49.41
N PHE A 83 -14.58 33.68 48.64
CA PHE A 83 -13.70 34.86 48.68
C PHE A 83 -13.87 35.68 49.96
N SER A 84 -15.10 35.84 50.47
CA SER A 84 -15.36 36.45 51.78
C SER A 84 -14.65 35.71 52.90
N LYS A 85 -14.81 34.37 52.92
CA LYS A 85 -14.14 33.52 53.91
C LYS A 85 -12.62 33.65 53.84
N TYR A 86 -12.05 33.75 52.63
CA TYR A 86 -10.62 33.97 52.45
C TYR A 86 -10.13 35.30 53.06
N LEU A 87 -10.89 36.39 52.89
CA LEU A 87 -10.54 37.69 53.48
C LEU A 87 -10.62 37.64 55.02
N GLU A 88 -11.64 36.97 55.56
CA GLU A 88 -11.81 36.74 57.00
C GLU A 88 -10.66 35.90 57.59
N ASP A 89 -10.31 34.78 56.93
CA ASP A 89 -9.21 33.88 57.33
C ASP A 89 -7.86 34.61 57.36
N ARG A 90 -7.66 35.55 56.42
CA ARG A 90 -6.45 36.38 56.30
C ARG A 90 -6.49 37.65 57.15
N ARG A 91 -7.60 37.94 57.83
CA ARG A 91 -7.85 39.20 58.57
C ARG A 91 -7.62 40.44 57.72
N ILE A 92 -8.01 40.38 56.44
CA ILE A 92 -7.92 41.52 55.51
C ILE A 92 -9.21 42.33 55.64
N ASP A 93 -9.07 43.63 55.88
CA ASP A 93 -10.21 44.54 55.89
C ASP A 93 -10.76 44.73 54.45
N LEU A 94 -12.08 44.73 54.33
CA LEU A 94 -12.77 44.80 53.04
C LEU A 94 -12.50 46.14 52.33
N GLU A 95 -12.50 47.26 53.06
CA GLU A 95 -12.28 48.59 52.46
C GLU A 95 -10.80 48.75 52.03
N SER A 96 -9.89 48.19 52.83
CA SER A 96 -8.47 48.09 52.50
C SER A 96 -8.22 47.20 51.27
N GLN A 97 -8.93 46.07 51.13
CA GLN A 97 -8.84 45.24 49.92
C GLN A 97 -9.41 45.97 48.71
N ILE A 98 -10.56 46.64 48.83
CA ILE A 98 -11.16 47.41 47.73
C ILE A 98 -10.19 48.46 47.19
N THR A 99 -9.56 49.24 48.08
CA THR A 99 -8.60 50.26 47.68
C THR A 99 -7.38 49.67 46.98
N LEU A 100 -6.81 48.58 47.52
CA LEU A 100 -5.69 47.85 46.90
C LEU A 100 -6.04 47.25 45.53
N SER A 101 -7.21 46.62 45.39
CA SER A 101 -7.66 46.02 44.13
C SER A 101 -7.91 47.08 43.06
N VAL A 102 -8.46 48.25 43.44
CA VAL A 102 -8.65 49.38 42.52
C VAL A 102 -7.31 49.98 42.07
N GLU A 103 -6.35 50.13 42.98
CA GLU A 103 -5.01 50.60 42.64
C GLU A 103 -4.29 49.63 41.70
N ALA A 104 -4.34 48.33 41.98
CA ALA A 104 -3.78 47.30 41.12
C ALA A 104 -4.46 47.27 39.73
N ALA A 105 -5.79 47.47 39.66
CA ALA A 105 -6.51 47.59 38.41
C ALA A 105 -6.06 48.81 37.60
N ASN A 106 -5.90 49.97 38.25
CA ASN A 106 -5.39 51.19 37.60
C ASN A 106 -3.96 50.99 37.06
N TYR A 107 -3.10 50.32 37.81
CA TYR A 107 -1.76 49.95 37.35
C TYR A 107 -1.82 49.05 36.10
N PHE A 108 -2.63 47.99 36.10
CA PHE A 108 -2.77 47.11 34.94
C PHE A 108 -3.38 47.83 33.74
N MET A 109 -4.34 48.72 33.95
CA MET A 109 -4.92 49.54 32.87
C MET A 109 -3.89 50.50 32.27
N GLY A 110 -3.06 51.14 33.09
CA GLY A 110 -1.93 51.96 32.62
C GLY A 110 -0.92 51.13 31.83
N LYS A 111 -0.56 49.96 32.34
CA LYS A 111 0.37 49.03 31.67
C LYS A 111 -0.19 48.51 30.33
N LEU A 112 -1.47 48.16 30.28
CA LEU A 112 -2.15 47.74 29.04
C LEU A 112 -2.17 48.87 28.02
N ARG A 113 -2.42 50.12 28.46
CA ARG A 113 -2.38 51.29 27.56
C ARG A 113 -1.01 51.44 26.91
N VAL A 114 0.07 51.35 27.68
CA VAL A 114 1.44 51.41 27.16
C VAL A 114 1.75 50.24 26.21
N GLN A 115 1.35 49.02 26.56
CA GLN A 115 1.60 47.83 25.73
C GLN A 115 0.78 47.82 24.42
N LEU A 116 -0.39 48.46 24.41
CA LEU A 116 -1.27 48.58 23.25
C LEU A 116 -0.94 49.78 22.36
N GLU A 117 -0.18 50.75 22.86
CA GLU A 117 0.20 51.96 22.12
C GLU A 117 0.80 51.67 20.73
N PRO A 118 1.68 50.66 20.56
CA PRO A 118 2.21 50.31 19.23
C PRO A 118 1.16 49.77 18.25
N PHE A 119 0.01 49.31 18.73
CA PHE A 119 -1.11 48.83 17.89
C PHE A 119 -2.13 49.92 17.59
N ARG A 120 -2.05 51.08 18.25
CA ARG A 120 -2.94 52.23 18.03
C ARG A 120 -3.00 52.63 16.56
N PHE A 121 -1.88 52.43 15.85
CA PHE A 121 -1.76 52.76 14.43
C PHE A 121 -2.70 51.97 13.50
N VAL A 122 -3.29 50.88 13.96
CA VAL A 122 -4.27 50.08 13.19
C VAL A 122 -5.68 50.64 13.33
N ALA A 123 -6.00 51.24 14.48
CA ALA A 123 -7.35 51.71 14.81
C ALA A 123 -7.55 53.20 14.53
N ASP A 124 -6.49 54.01 14.64
CA ASP A 124 -6.56 55.45 14.41
C ASP A 124 -6.72 55.77 12.91
N GLU A 125 -7.69 56.62 12.56
CA GLU A 125 -7.87 57.07 11.18
C GLU A 125 -6.74 57.97 10.70
N THR A 126 -6.15 58.77 11.60
CA THR A 126 -5.11 59.80 11.36
C THR A 126 -3.69 59.25 11.17
N THR A 127 -3.54 57.93 11.04
CA THR A 127 -2.23 57.31 10.97
C THR A 127 -1.51 57.45 9.62
N PRO A 128 -0.16 57.54 9.64
CA PRO A 128 0.66 57.45 8.45
C PRO A 128 0.35 56.16 7.66
N TRP A 129 0.25 56.28 6.34
CA TRP A 129 -0.11 55.18 5.45
C TRP A 129 0.94 54.06 5.46
N GLU A 130 2.19 54.39 5.81
CA GLU A 130 3.30 53.46 5.94
C GLU A 130 2.99 52.36 6.97
N GLU A 131 2.45 52.73 8.15
CA GLU A 131 2.04 51.78 9.20
C GLU A 131 0.93 50.86 8.72
N LYS A 132 -0.12 51.45 8.14
CA LYS A 132 -1.28 50.71 7.63
C LYS A 132 -0.84 49.71 6.57
N SER A 133 0.04 50.12 5.67
CA SER A 133 0.58 49.27 4.61
C SER A 133 1.43 48.11 5.17
N ALA A 134 2.22 48.36 6.22
CA ALA A 134 3.05 47.35 6.86
C ALA A 134 2.19 46.31 7.59
N ALA A 135 1.15 46.73 8.31
CA ALA A 135 0.17 45.86 8.94
C ALA A 135 -0.55 44.97 7.89
N ILE A 136 -1.01 45.56 6.78
CA ILE A 136 -1.65 44.82 5.68
C ILE A 136 -0.68 43.80 5.04
N ARG A 137 0.58 44.19 4.81
CA ARG A 137 1.62 43.28 4.30
C ARG A 137 1.84 42.10 5.22
N LEU A 138 1.89 42.32 6.54
CA LEU A 138 2.01 41.25 7.53
C LEU A 138 0.80 40.31 7.50
N ALA A 139 -0.41 40.84 7.47
CA ALA A 139 -1.64 40.05 7.38
C ALA A 139 -1.66 39.19 6.10
N ASN A 140 -1.25 39.76 4.97
CA ASN A 140 -1.14 39.05 3.70
C ASN A 140 -0.06 37.95 3.74
N LYS A 141 1.10 38.21 4.35
CA LYS A 141 2.14 37.19 4.60
C LYS A 141 1.59 36.04 5.44
N ALA A 142 0.85 36.33 6.50
CA ALA A 142 0.22 35.32 7.36
C ALA A 142 -0.80 34.46 6.58
N ARG A 143 -1.69 35.09 5.79
CA ARG A 143 -2.65 34.38 4.92
C ARG A 143 -1.95 33.52 3.86
N LYS A 144 -0.90 34.05 3.21
CA LYS A 144 -0.08 33.30 2.23
C LYS A 144 0.61 32.09 2.87
N SER A 145 1.16 32.25 4.07
CA SER A 145 1.78 31.16 4.82
C SER A 145 0.79 30.03 5.14
N LYS A 146 -0.41 30.37 5.65
CA LYS A 146 -1.48 29.38 5.92
C LYS A 146 -1.88 28.60 4.67
N ARG A 147 -2.12 29.30 3.55
CA ARG A 147 -2.45 28.68 2.26
C ARG A 147 -1.32 27.78 1.75
N ASN A 148 -0.07 28.25 1.84
CA ASN A 148 1.09 27.47 1.41
C ASN A 148 1.28 26.19 2.27
N LYS A 149 1.03 26.26 3.58
CA LYS A 149 1.08 25.09 4.47
C LYS A 149 0.05 24.04 4.06
N LEU A 150 -1.19 24.46 3.77
CA LEU A 150 -2.25 23.57 3.30
C LEU A 150 -1.93 22.97 1.93
N TRP A 151 -1.45 23.80 1.00
CA TRP A 151 -1.04 23.33 -0.33
C TRP A 151 0.08 22.30 -0.24
N ARG A 152 1.13 22.54 0.56
CA ARG A 152 2.21 21.57 0.79
C ARG A 152 1.69 20.26 1.40
N LYS A 153 0.74 20.33 2.34
CA LYS A 153 0.10 19.13 2.92
C LYS A 153 -0.66 18.33 1.85
N ARG A 154 -1.46 19.00 1.02
CA ARG A 154 -2.20 18.36 -0.09
C ARG A 154 -1.24 17.75 -1.12
N LYS A 155 -0.17 18.45 -1.50
CA LYS A 155 0.83 17.95 -2.45
C LYS A 155 1.51 16.68 -1.92
N ARG A 156 1.94 16.67 -0.66
CA ARG A 156 2.52 15.46 -0.03
C ARG A 156 1.53 14.30 0.01
N LYS A 157 0.26 14.57 0.33
CA LYS A 157 -0.80 13.55 0.33
C LYS A 157 -0.98 12.93 -1.06
N CYS A 158 -1.09 13.77 -2.09
CA CYS A 158 -1.25 13.30 -3.48
C CYS A 158 -0.05 12.46 -3.94
N VAL A 159 1.19 12.86 -3.60
CA VAL A 159 2.39 12.07 -3.90
C VAL A 159 2.37 10.72 -3.17
N ALA A 160 2.01 10.71 -1.88
CA ALA A 160 1.88 9.47 -1.12
C ALA A 160 0.80 8.53 -1.69
N GLU A 161 -0.35 9.07 -2.08
CA GLU A 161 -1.42 8.31 -2.75
C GLU A 161 -0.96 7.72 -4.09
N MET A 162 -0.18 8.48 -4.89
CA MET A 162 0.39 7.96 -6.14
C MET A 162 1.41 6.86 -5.91
N LEU A 163 2.25 6.98 -4.87
CA LEU A 163 3.20 5.94 -4.49
C LEU A 163 2.50 4.68 -3.98
N ALA A 164 1.47 4.84 -3.14
CA ALA A 164 0.66 3.73 -2.64
C ALA A 164 0.00 2.96 -3.79
N LYS A 165 -0.64 3.65 -4.73
CA LYS A 165 -1.20 3.03 -5.94
C LYS A 165 -0.16 2.31 -6.79
N LYS A 166 1.09 2.79 -6.82
CA LYS A 166 2.18 2.12 -7.52
C LYS A 166 2.54 0.80 -6.82
N HIS A 167 2.65 0.82 -5.49
CA HIS A 167 2.90 -0.38 -4.69
C HIS A 167 1.77 -1.40 -4.84
N GLU A 168 0.51 -0.98 -4.72
CA GLU A 168 -0.65 -1.86 -4.91
C GLU A 168 -0.65 -2.56 -6.27
N ARG A 169 -0.23 -1.87 -7.34
CA ARG A 169 -0.10 -2.47 -8.68
C ARG A 169 1.00 -3.52 -8.76
N PHE A 170 2.13 -3.30 -8.07
CA PHE A 170 3.19 -4.31 -8.02
C PHE A 170 2.73 -5.52 -7.22
N GLU A 171 2.12 -5.32 -6.06
CA GLU A 171 1.57 -6.41 -5.27
C GLU A 171 0.48 -7.19 -6.04
N GLN A 172 -0.33 -6.49 -6.84
CA GLN A 172 -1.31 -7.15 -7.70
C GLN A 172 -0.63 -8.01 -8.77
N ALA A 173 0.41 -7.51 -9.44
CA ALA A 173 1.15 -8.28 -10.42
C ALA A 173 1.85 -9.50 -9.79
N ASP A 174 2.39 -9.35 -8.58
CA ASP A 174 3.01 -10.45 -7.83
C ASP A 174 1.96 -11.52 -7.47
N ARG A 175 0.79 -11.11 -6.97
CA ARG A 175 -0.32 -12.04 -6.71
C ARG A 175 -0.77 -12.76 -7.97
N GLU A 176 -0.93 -12.05 -9.09
CA GLU A 176 -1.33 -12.66 -10.37
C GLU A 176 -0.27 -13.67 -10.87
N ALA A 177 1.02 -13.38 -10.67
CA ALA A 177 2.09 -14.30 -10.99
C ALA A 177 2.07 -15.55 -10.09
N ASP A 178 1.83 -15.39 -8.79
CA ASP A 178 1.69 -16.49 -7.84
C ASP A 178 0.49 -17.38 -8.17
N GLU A 179 -0.66 -16.77 -8.46
CA GLU A 179 -1.85 -17.49 -8.90
C GLU A 179 -1.60 -18.25 -10.20
N TRP A 180 -0.90 -17.64 -11.16
CA TRP A 180 -0.56 -18.32 -12.41
C TRP A 180 0.35 -19.53 -12.16
N ARG A 181 1.39 -19.37 -11.32
CA ARG A 181 2.26 -20.48 -10.91
C ARG A 181 1.48 -21.60 -10.23
N ALA A 182 0.59 -21.26 -9.30
CA ALA A 182 -0.25 -22.23 -8.61
C ALA A 182 -1.16 -23.01 -9.58
N ARG A 183 -1.75 -22.31 -10.56
CA ARG A 183 -2.57 -22.95 -11.61
C ARG A 183 -1.75 -23.93 -12.44
N GLU A 184 -0.54 -23.57 -12.82
CA GLU A 184 0.29 -24.43 -13.67
C GLU A 184 0.77 -25.66 -12.91
N ILE A 185 1.19 -25.50 -11.65
CA ILE A 185 1.51 -26.63 -10.76
C ILE A 185 0.30 -27.56 -10.61
N ALA A 186 -0.91 -27.00 -10.41
CA ALA A 186 -2.12 -27.80 -10.32
C ALA A 186 -2.43 -28.58 -11.60
N LYS A 187 -2.25 -27.97 -12.78
CA LYS A 187 -2.40 -28.66 -14.07
C LYS A 187 -1.40 -29.80 -14.22
N ASP A 188 -0.14 -29.57 -13.87
CA ASP A 188 0.89 -30.61 -13.98
C ASP A 188 0.65 -31.75 -12.99
N MET A 189 0.19 -31.45 -11.78
CA MET A 189 -0.25 -32.48 -10.83
C MET A 189 -1.43 -33.29 -11.37
N ALA A 190 -2.41 -32.64 -12.01
CA ALA A 190 -3.56 -33.31 -12.60
C ALA A 190 -3.14 -34.22 -13.78
N LYS A 191 -2.27 -33.74 -14.68
CA LYS A 191 -1.71 -34.54 -15.79
C LYS A 191 -0.99 -35.78 -15.26
N ARG A 192 -0.09 -35.61 -14.27
CA ARG A 192 0.62 -36.72 -13.62
C ARG A 192 -0.35 -37.74 -12.99
N LYS A 193 -1.47 -37.29 -12.42
CA LYS A 193 -2.48 -38.18 -11.86
C LYS A 193 -3.20 -39.00 -12.94
N VAL A 194 -3.54 -38.38 -14.07
CA VAL A 194 -4.15 -39.06 -15.23
C VAL A 194 -3.18 -40.06 -15.85
N GLU A 195 -1.91 -39.70 -16.00
CA GLU A 195 -0.87 -40.62 -16.49
C GLU A 195 -0.74 -41.85 -15.61
N LYS A 196 -0.65 -41.68 -14.27
CA LYS A 196 -0.63 -42.79 -13.32
C LYS A 196 -1.89 -43.67 -13.41
N MET A 197 -3.06 -43.07 -13.56
CA MET A 197 -4.31 -43.81 -13.74
C MET A 197 -4.31 -44.63 -15.03
N ASN A 198 -3.78 -44.05 -16.13
CA ASN A 198 -3.65 -44.75 -17.41
C ASN A 198 -2.65 -45.91 -17.33
N GLU A 199 -1.55 -45.75 -16.57
CA GLU A 199 -0.61 -46.85 -16.31
C GLU A 199 -1.29 -47.99 -15.54
N ILE A 200 -2.04 -47.68 -14.49
CA ILE A 200 -2.81 -48.68 -13.73
C ILE A 200 -3.83 -49.38 -14.65
N ALA A 201 -4.55 -48.64 -15.49
CA ALA A 201 -5.52 -49.22 -16.43
C ALA A 201 -4.84 -50.16 -17.45
N LYS A 202 -3.67 -49.78 -17.97
CA LYS A 202 -2.87 -50.64 -18.87
C LYS A 202 -2.39 -51.90 -18.19
N LEU A 203 -1.96 -51.82 -16.92
CA LEU A 203 -1.55 -52.99 -16.15
C LEU A 203 -2.72 -53.96 -15.95
N LYS A 204 -3.88 -53.46 -15.51
CA LYS A 204 -5.10 -54.27 -15.37
C LYS A 204 -5.52 -54.93 -16.68
N ALA A 205 -5.50 -54.19 -17.79
CA ALA A 205 -5.84 -54.74 -19.11
C ALA A 205 -4.88 -55.86 -19.54
N ARG A 206 -3.58 -55.75 -19.21
CA ARG A 206 -2.60 -56.81 -19.49
C ARG A 206 -2.82 -58.04 -18.60
N GLU A 207 -3.16 -57.85 -17.34
CA GLU A 207 -3.48 -58.94 -16.41
C GLU A 207 -4.72 -59.71 -16.87
N GLU A 208 -5.80 -59.02 -17.22
CA GLU A 208 -7.02 -59.63 -17.78
C GLU A 208 -6.73 -60.38 -19.09
N LYS A 209 -5.92 -59.80 -19.98
CA LYS A 209 -5.51 -60.49 -21.22
C LYS A 209 -4.77 -61.80 -20.93
N LYS A 210 -3.83 -61.81 -19.99
CA LYS A 210 -3.11 -63.02 -19.58
C LYS A 210 -4.04 -64.06 -18.98
N LYS A 211 -5.00 -63.63 -18.17
CA LYS A 211 -6.02 -64.51 -17.59
C LYS A 211 -6.86 -65.17 -18.68
N LEU A 212 -7.39 -64.39 -19.63
CA LEU A 212 -8.14 -64.90 -20.77
C LEU A 212 -7.31 -65.82 -21.68
N GLU A 213 -6.02 -65.52 -21.88
CA GLU A 213 -5.11 -66.39 -22.62
C GLU A 213 -4.97 -67.77 -21.95
N SER A 214 -4.82 -67.81 -20.62
CA SER A 214 -4.74 -69.06 -19.87
C SER A 214 -6.06 -69.86 -19.86
N GLU A 215 -7.21 -69.16 -19.81
CA GLU A 215 -8.53 -69.79 -19.93
C GLU A 215 -8.74 -70.39 -21.33
N LEU A 216 -8.32 -69.67 -22.39
CA LEU A 216 -8.39 -70.14 -23.76
C LEU A 216 -7.50 -71.37 -23.98
N GLU A 217 -6.28 -71.37 -23.44
CA GLU A 217 -5.38 -72.54 -23.48
C GLU A 217 -6.03 -73.78 -22.84
N LEU A 218 -6.68 -73.61 -21.68
CA LEU A 218 -7.40 -74.70 -21.02
C LEU A 218 -8.55 -75.23 -21.89
N VAL A 219 -9.35 -74.35 -22.49
CA VAL A 219 -10.44 -74.73 -23.41
C VAL A 219 -9.89 -75.52 -24.60
N LEU A 220 -8.77 -75.10 -25.18
CA LEU A 220 -8.08 -75.81 -26.26
C LEU A 220 -7.66 -77.23 -25.83
N VAL A 221 -7.09 -77.38 -24.64
CA VAL A 221 -6.73 -78.71 -24.10
C VAL A 221 -7.96 -79.59 -23.93
N VAL A 222 -9.06 -79.04 -23.40
CA VAL A 222 -10.32 -79.77 -23.24
C VAL A 222 -10.89 -80.22 -24.59
N GLU A 223 -10.88 -79.36 -25.60
CA GLU A 223 -11.33 -79.71 -26.96
C GLU A 223 -10.50 -80.87 -27.53
N LYS A 224 -9.16 -80.82 -27.40
CA LYS A 224 -8.28 -81.91 -27.84
C LYS A 224 -8.50 -83.21 -27.07
N LEU A 225 -8.79 -83.14 -25.77
CA LEU A 225 -9.17 -84.31 -24.99
C LEU A 225 -10.52 -84.89 -25.42
N GLN A 226 -11.50 -84.04 -25.75
CA GLN A 226 -12.79 -84.48 -26.30
C GLN A 226 -12.63 -85.14 -27.67
N GLU A 227 -11.79 -84.58 -28.57
CA GLU A 227 -11.43 -85.21 -29.85
C GLU A 227 -10.81 -86.60 -29.62
N LEU A 228 -9.81 -86.71 -28.74
CA LEU A 228 -9.17 -87.99 -28.39
C LEU A 228 -10.17 -89.00 -27.83
N ARG A 229 -11.07 -88.56 -26.94
CA ARG A 229 -12.16 -89.39 -26.40
C ARG A 229 -13.06 -89.90 -27.54
N SER A 230 -13.45 -89.03 -28.47
CA SER A 230 -14.30 -89.41 -29.61
C SER A 230 -13.64 -90.46 -30.51
N ILE A 231 -12.32 -90.33 -30.75
CA ILE A 231 -11.54 -91.30 -31.54
C ILE A 231 -11.46 -92.64 -30.81
N ARG A 232 -11.20 -92.63 -29.49
CA ARG A 232 -11.14 -93.84 -28.66
C ARG A 232 -12.49 -94.57 -28.64
N ILE A 233 -13.59 -93.84 -28.46
CA ILE A 233 -14.96 -94.39 -28.54
C ILE A 233 -15.19 -95.02 -29.92
N ARG A 234 -14.84 -94.33 -31.01
CA ARG A 234 -14.98 -94.86 -32.38
C ARG A 234 -14.14 -96.12 -32.60
N LYS A 235 -12.93 -96.19 -32.01
CA LYS A 235 -12.06 -97.38 -32.06
C LYS A 235 -12.69 -98.55 -31.32
N LEU A 236 -13.20 -98.33 -30.11
CA LEU A 236 -13.85 -99.36 -29.30
C LEU A 236 -15.18 -99.83 -29.92
N LYS A 237 -15.95 -98.93 -30.56
CA LYS A 237 -17.12 -99.27 -31.39
C LYS A 237 -16.75 -100.23 -32.52
N LYS A 238 -15.65 -99.96 -33.25
CA LYS A 238 -15.16 -100.87 -34.30
C LYS A 238 -14.68 -102.23 -33.77
N GLN A 239 -14.24 -102.29 -32.51
CA GLN A 239 -13.81 -103.52 -31.85
C GLN A 239 -14.98 -104.33 -31.24
N GLY A 240 -16.22 -103.86 -31.38
CA GLY A 240 -17.42 -104.56 -30.87
C GLY A 240 -17.69 -104.38 -29.37
N HIS A 241 -17.01 -103.45 -28.71
CA HIS A 241 -17.12 -103.21 -27.27
C HIS A 241 -18.14 -102.13 -26.86
N PHE A 242 -18.87 -101.54 -27.81
CA PHE A 242 -19.88 -100.49 -27.55
C PHE A 242 -21.23 -100.93 -28.14
N LEU A 243 -22.27 -100.94 -27.30
CA LEU A 243 -23.64 -101.30 -27.66
C LEU A 243 -24.47 -100.02 -27.80
N PRO A 244 -25.03 -99.72 -28.98
CA PRO A 244 -25.74 -98.46 -29.23
C PRO A 244 -26.88 -98.14 -28.24
N GLU A 245 -27.68 -99.11 -27.79
CA GLU A 245 -28.92 -98.81 -27.03
C GLU A 245 -28.74 -98.45 -25.54
N GLU A 246 -27.61 -98.79 -24.90
CA GLU A 246 -27.38 -98.54 -23.47
C GLU A 246 -26.52 -97.28 -23.23
N ASP A 247 -25.57 -97.03 -24.13
CA ASP A 247 -24.64 -95.91 -24.03
C ASP A 247 -25.29 -94.56 -24.36
N ASP A 248 -26.27 -94.53 -25.26
CA ASP A 248 -27.01 -93.30 -25.61
C ASP A 248 -27.85 -92.81 -24.42
N LYS A 249 -28.45 -93.72 -23.65
CA LYS A 249 -29.18 -93.39 -22.40
C LYS A 249 -28.25 -92.88 -21.31
N PHE A 250 -27.04 -93.42 -21.21
CA PHE A 250 -26.04 -92.93 -20.25
C PHE A 250 -25.56 -91.52 -20.63
N LEU A 251 -25.24 -91.28 -21.91
CA LEU A 251 -24.82 -89.96 -22.38
C LEU A 251 -25.93 -88.92 -22.25
N GLU A 252 -27.20 -89.31 -22.43
CA GLU A 252 -28.36 -88.45 -22.21
C GLU A 252 -28.56 -88.13 -20.73
N ARG A 253 -28.35 -89.10 -19.82
CA ARG A 253 -28.33 -88.85 -18.36
C ARG A 253 -27.19 -87.94 -17.94
N VAL A 254 -25.99 -88.12 -18.50
CA VAL A 254 -24.85 -87.24 -18.23
C VAL A 254 -25.13 -85.83 -18.73
N ARG A 255 -25.73 -85.68 -19.92
CA ARG A 255 -26.14 -84.38 -20.45
C ARG A 255 -27.20 -83.72 -19.56
N ALA A 256 -28.22 -84.46 -19.15
CA ALA A 256 -29.27 -83.96 -18.27
C ALA A 256 -28.72 -83.56 -16.88
N ALA A 257 -27.75 -84.30 -16.34
CA ALA A 257 -27.07 -83.96 -15.09
C ALA A 257 -26.24 -82.68 -15.21
N VAL A 258 -25.52 -82.49 -16.33
CA VAL A 258 -24.75 -81.27 -16.61
C VAL A 258 -25.68 -80.07 -16.80
N GLU A 259 -26.78 -80.21 -17.54
CA GLU A 259 -27.77 -79.13 -17.71
C GLU A 259 -28.47 -78.75 -16.39
N GLU A 260 -28.70 -79.72 -15.51
CA GLU A 260 -29.24 -79.47 -14.16
C GLU A 260 -28.22 -78.76 -13.26
N GLU A 261 -26.93 -79.14 -13.33
CA GLU A 261 -25.84 -78.45 -12.65
C GLU A 261 -25.68 -77.00 -13.14
N GLU A 262 -25.76 -76.77 -14.46
CA GLU A 262 -25.73 -75.42 -15.05
C GLU A 262 -26.93 -74.57 -14.59
N ARG A 263 -28.14 -75.16 -14.50
CA ARG A 263 -29.30 -74.46 -13.92
C ARG A 263 -29.11 -74.11 -12.45
N GLN A 264 -28.54 -75.02 -11.67
CA GLN A 264 -28.25 -74.78 -10.25
C GLN A 264 -27.17 -73.71 -10.06
N ALA A 265 -26.14 -73.71 -10.90
CA ALA A 265 -25.10 -72.69 -10.90
C ALA A 265 -25.66 -71.30 -11.27
N LEU A 266 -26.54 -71.21 -12.26
CA LEU A 266 -27.21 -69.95 -12.62
C LEU A 266 -28.11 -69.44 -11.48
N ALA A 267 -28.89 -70.32 -10.85
CA ALA A 267 -29.72 -69.94 -9.70
C ALA A 267 -28.86 -69.47 -8.50
N ALA A 268 -27.74 -70.13 -8.23
CA ALA A 268 -26.81 -69.71 -7.19
C ALA A 268 -26.17 -68.35 -7.50
N ALA A 269 -25.70 -68.14 -8.74
CA ALA A 269 -25.14 -66.88 -9.20
C ALA A 269 -26.16 -65.73 -9.11
N ASP A 270 -27.42 -65.96 -9.47
CA ASP A 270 -28.50 -64.97 -9.31
C ASP A 270 -28.74 -64.62 -7.84
N THR A 271 -28.72 -65.61 -6.94
CA THR A 271 -28.86 -65.35 -5.50
C THR A 271 -27.66 -64.62 -4.89
N ASP A 272 -26.45 -64.90 -5.36
CA ASP A 272 -25.24 -64.21 -4.92
C ASP A 272 -25.19 -62.78 -5.46
N ALA A 273 -25.56 -62.55 -6.72
CA ALA A 273 -25.69 -61.21 -7.29
C ALA A 273 -26.75 -60.37 -6.56
N ALA A 274 -27.88 -60.98 -6.18
CA ALA A 274 -28.90 -60.32 -5.37
C ALA A 274 -28.37 -59.99 -3.96
N ARG A 275 -27.59 -60.88 -3.34
CA ARG A 275 -26.96 -60.64 -2.05
C ARG A 275 -25.94 -59.50 -2.10
N ASP A 276 -25.11 -59.45 -3.13
CA ASP A 276 -24.12 -58.39 -3.33
C ASP A 276 -24.77 -57.03 -3.61
N ALA A 277 -25.88 -57.00 -4.36
CA ALA A 277 -26.65 -55.78 -4.57
C ALA A 277 -27.24 -55.25 -3.26
N ILE A 278 -27.74 -56.12 -2.38
CA ILE A 278 -28.24 -55.76 -1.05
C ILE A 278 -27.09 -55.23 -0.18
N ALA A 279 -25.94 -55.91 -0.15
CA ALA A 279 -24.77 -55.47 0.61
C ALA A 279 -24.26 -54.08 0.15
N THR A 280 -24.18 -53.87 -1.17
CA THR A 280 -23.77 -52.59 -1.75
C THR A 280 -24.77 -51.47 -1.42
N ALA A 281 -26.07 -51.77 -1.42
CA ALA A 281 -27.10 -50.82 -1.00
C ALA A 281 -27.00 -50.47 0.49
N GLU A 282 -26.72 -51.45 1.37
CA GLU A 282 -26.53 -51.19 2.80
C GLU A 282 -25.27 -50.36 3.10
N GLU A 283 -24.15 -50.59 2.40
CA GLU A 283 -22.94 -49.79 2.54
C GLU A 283 -23.17 -48.33 2.11
N SER A 284 -23.91 -48.12 1.01
CA SER A 284 -24.27 -46.76 0.57
C SER A 284 -25.16 -46.04 1.60
N ARG A 285 -26.09 -46.74 2.26
CA ARG A 285 -26.94 -46.19 3.31
C ARG A 285 -26.14 -45.81 4.57
N LYS A 286 -25.15 -46.64 4.95
CA LYS A 286 -24.22 -46.33 6.06
C LYS A 286 -23.31 -45.16 5.74
N ALA A 287 -22.89 -44.97 4.49
CA ALA A 287 -22.10 -43.82 4.08
C ALA A 287 -22.89 -42.49 4.19
N ILE A 288 -24.19 -42.49 3.90
CA ILE A 288 -25.05 -41.28 3.96
C ILE A 288 -25.39 -40.89 5.41
N GLN A 289 -25.51 -41.85 6.34
CA GLN A 289 -25.78 -41.54 7.76
C GLN A 289 -24.59 -40.89 8.49
N ASN A 290 -23.38 -40.91 7.92
CA ASN A 290 -22.19 -40.28 8.48
C ASN A 290 -21.97 -38.83 8.00
N SER A 291 -22.90 -38.25 7.23
CA SER A 291 -22.78 -36.89 6.70
C SER A 291 -24.08 -36.08 6.76
N GLU A 292 -24.42 -35.53 7.92
CA GLU A 292 -25.23 -34.30 8.07
C GLU A 292 -24.96 -33.63 9.44
N PRO A 293 -25.15 -32.29 9.61
CA PRO A 293 -24.09 -31.39 10.05
C PRO A 293 -24.34 -30.75 11.44
N LEU A 294 -23.27 -30.39 12.15
CA LEU A 294 -23.37 -29.54 13.35
C LEU A 294 -22.46 -28.30 13.22
N LEU A 295 -23.10 -27.13 13.25
CA LEU A 295 -22.44 -25.84 13.46
C LEU A 295 -22.17 -25.64 14.96
N LYS A 296 -21.01 -25.03 15.27
CA LYS A 296 -20.79 -23.89 16.20
C LYS A 296 -19.76 -24.11 17.33
N ASP A 297 -18.78 -23.18 17.30
CA ASP A 297 -17.90 -22.63 18.34
C ASP A 297 -16.85 -23.47 19.08
N GLY A 298 -15.66 -22.85 19.24
CA GLY A 298 -14.89 -22.94 20.49
C GLY A 298 -13.45 -23.45 20.45
N SER A 299 -12.50 -22.57 20.12
CA SER A 299 -11.23 -22.32 20.85
C SER A 299 -10.29 -23.47 21.33
N CYS A 300 -9.15 -23.59 20.65
CA CYS A 300 -7.75 -23.44 21.12
C CYS A 300 -6.98 -24.56 21.90
N ILE A 301 -5.68 -24.65 21.52
CA ILE A 301 -4.42 -24.99 22.23
C ILE A 301 -3.75 -26.37 22.00
N ASP A 302 -2.54 -26.25 21.42
CA ASP A 302 -1.24 -26.95 21.51
C ASP A 302 -0.92 -28.36 20.96
N ASP A 303 0.10 -28.30 20.09
CA ASP A 303 1.36 -29.06 20.03
C ASP A 303 1.37 -30.59 19.92
N VAL A 304 2.06 -31.09 18.88
CA VAL A 304 3.38 -31.73 19.01
C VAL A 304 3.99 -32.03 17.62
N ILE A 305 5.11 -31.33 17.38
CA ILE A 305 6.33 -31.63 16.63
C ILE A 305 6.46 -33.02 15.95
N LYS A 306 6.86 -33.03 14.66
CA LYS A 306 8.05 -33.77 14.20
C LYS A 306 8.59 -33.29 12.84
N GLU A 307 9.86 -32.88 12.90
CA GLU A 307 10.76 -32.55 11.79
C GLU A 307 10.95 -33.73 10.83
N ASN A 308 11.34 -33.44 9.57
CA ASN A 308 12.57 -34.00 8.99
C ASN A 308 13.02 -33.24 7.73
N LYS A 309 14.34 -33.20 7.60
CA LYS A 309 15.20 -32.35 6.76
C LYS A 309 15.54 -32.97 5.39
N ASP A 310 16.34 -32.17 4.66
CA ASP A 310 17.31 -32.47 3.59
C ASP A 310 16.77 -32.40 2.15
N GLY A 311 17.45 -31.80 1.16
CA GLY A 311 18.76 -31.18 1.09
C GLY A 311 19.05 -30.71 -0.35
N VAL A 312 19.61 -29.50 -0.47
CA VAL A 312 20.53 -28.90 -1.47
C VAL A 312 20.69 -29.53 -2.88
N SER A 313 20.63 -28.68 -3.92
CA SER A 313 21.64 -28.66 -5.01
C SER A 313 21.63 -27.34 -5.80
N GLU A 314 22.79 -26.68 -5.83
CA GLU A 314 23.15 -25.61 -6.76
C GLU A 314 23.36 -26.16 -8.17
N SER A 315 23.01 -25.39 -9.21
CA SER A 315 23.88 -25.27 -10.39
C SER A 315 23.57 -24.00 -11.19
N LYS A 316 24.65 -23.40 -11.68
CA LYS A 316 24.77 -22.19 -12.50
C LYS A 316 25.14 -22.64 -13.92
N TYR A 317 24.64 -21.99 -14.98
CA TYR A 317 25.35 -21.55 -16.20
C TYR A 317 24.39 -21.11 -17.33
N LEU A 318 24.60 -19.86 -17.78
CA LEU A 318 24.61 -19.29 -19.15
C LEU A 318 23.48 -19.49 -20.19
N ARG A 319 22.88 -18.33 -20.55
CA ARG A 319 22.82 -17.64 -21.88
C ARG A 319 22.29 -18.38 -23.13
N GLU A 320 21.24 -17.80 -23.74
CA GLU A 320 21.10 -17.30 -25.14
C GLU A 320 19.60 -17.01 -25.40
N THR A 321 19.17 -15.75 -25.57
CA THR A 321 19.06 -14.95 -26.80
C THR A 321 18.18 -15.59 -27.90
N SER A 322 16.97 -15.06 -28.07
CA SER A 322 16.29 -15.03 -29.39
C SER A 322 15.40 -13.79 -29.48
N ASP A 323 15.70 -12.96 -30.48
CA ASP A 323 14.96 -11.78 -30.90
C ASP A 323 13.60 -12.12 -31.51
N ASN A 324 12.67 -11.15 -31.46
CA ASN A 324 11.76 -10.70 -32.52
C ASN A 324 10.75 -9.72 -31.88
N ALA A 325 10.92 -8.41 -32.07
CA ALA A 325 10.45 -7.62 -33.22
C ALA A 325 9.03 -7.07 -33.02
N ASP A 326 9.03 -5.77 -32.72
CA ASP A 326 8.20 -4.71 -33.31
C ASP A 326 6.67 -4.74 -33.16
N LYS A 327 6.17 -3.67 -32.51
CA LYS A 327 5.00 -2.91 -32.96
C LYS A 327 4.92 -1.60 -32.18
N GLY A 328 5.33 -0.52 -32.84
CA GLY A 328 5.01 0.84 -32.43
C GLY A 328 3.53 1.15 -32.60
N SER A 329 3.00 1.97 -31.68
CA SER A 329 1.99 2.98 -32.00
C SER A 329 1.98 4.03 -30.88
N GLY A 330 2.04 5.30 -31.28
CA GLY A 330 2.51 6.40 -30.47
C GLY A 330 1.59 6.86 -29.36
N ARG A 331 2.20 7.61 -28.43
CA ARG A 331 1.49 8.47 -27.49
C ARG A 331 2.18 9.85 -27.46
N PRO A 332 1.44 10.95 -27.67
CA PRO A 332 2.03 12.28 -27.80
C PRO A 332 2.31 12.95 -26.45
N GLY A 333 3.42 13.69 -26.40
CA GLY A 333 3.48 15.00 -25.74
C GLY A 333 3.87 15.07 -24.27
N TYR A 334 5.18 14.98 -23.97
CA TYR A 334 5.80 15.75 -22.90
C TYR A 334 6.90 16.65 -23.50
N ALA A 335 6.48 17.56 -24.38
CA ALA A 335 7.32 18.64 -24.86
C ALA A 335 7.22 19.80 -23.87
N GLY A 336 8.22 19.92 -23.00
CA GLY A 336 8.29 21.02 -22.06
C GLY A 336 9.28 20.69 -20.96
N VAL A 337 10.55 21.05 -21.19
CA VAL A 337 11.66 21.30 -20.24
C VAL A 337 13.03 20.90 -20.84
N TYR A 338 13.11 20.22 -21.98
CA TYR A 338 14.36 20.05 -22.74
C TYR A 338 14.21 20.51 -24.19
N ASP A 339 14.25 21.82 -24.41
CA ASP A 339 14.36 22.45 -25.74
C ASP A 339 15.70 23.19 -25.85
N HIS A 340 16.79 22.48 -25.55
CA HIS A 340 18.16 22.98 -25.75
C HIS A 340 18.90 22.23 -26.86
N VAL A 341 18.29 21.20 -27.45
CA VAL A 341 18.92 20.35 -28.49
C VAL A 341 18.52 20.82 -29.90
N SER A 342 17.43 21.58 -30.03
CA SER A 342 16.87 22.04 -31.31
C SER A 342 17.68 23.14 -32.00
N ASN A 343 18.66 23.75 -31.31
CA ASN A 343 19.51 24.84 -31.82
C ASN A 343 20.97 24.40 -32.08
N LEU A 344 21.26 23.09 -32.07
CA LEU A 344 22.60 22.60 -32.39
C LEU A 344 22.79 22.49 -33.91
N PRO A 345 24.03 22.68 -34.42
CA PRO A 345 24.35 22.40 -35.82
C PRO A 345 23.88 21.00 -36.24
N MET A 346 23.43 20.87 -37.48
CA MET A 346 22.85 19.62 -38.04
C MET A 346 23.72 18.38 -37.77
N GLU A 347 25.03 18.57 -37.73
CA GLU A 347 26.07 17.57 -37.41
C GLU A 347 25.88 16.92 -36.04
N PHE A 348 25.38 17.65 -35.04
CA PHE A 348 25.11 17.12 -33.69
C PHE A 348 23.78 16.38 -33.60
N TYR A 349 22.84 16.67 -34.49
CA TYR A 349 21.55 15.98 -34.51
C TYR A 349 21.73 14.48 -34.79
N HIS A 350 22.66 14.14 -35.70
CA HIS A 350 23.02 12.74 -35.99
C HIS A 350 23.66 12.04 -34.79
N TYR A 351 24.45 12.73 -33.98
CA TYR A 351 25.06 12.16 -32.78
C TYR A 351 24.01 11.85 -31.68
N TYR A 352 23.08 12.77 -31.42
CA TYR A 352 22.09 12.61 -30.35
C TYR A 352 20.86 11.78 -30.74
N HIS A 353 20.47 11.80 -32.01
CA HIS A 353 19.25 11.14 -32.48
C HIS A 353 19.49 10.02 -33.49
N GLY A 354 20.64 9.98 -34.16
CA GLY A 354 20.94 8.94 -35.15
C GLY A 354 21.04 7.54 -34.53
N SER A 355 21.48 7.44 -33.28
CA SER A 355 21.55 6.17 -32.54
C SER A 355 20.20 5.53 -32.23
N ASN A 356 19.09 6.30 -32.32
CA ASN A 356 17.75 5.77 -32.11
C ASN A 356 17.20 5.05 -33.34
N ASN A 357 17.73 5.34 -34.52
CA ASN A 357 17.22 4.85 -35.80
C ASN A 357 18.22 3.96 -36.56
N ASP A 358 19.52 4.02 -36.23
CA ASP A 358 20.57 3.22 -36.87
C ASP A 358 21.56 2.63 -35.84
N VAL A 359 21.67 1.30 -35.86
CA VAL A 359 22.58 0.53 -34.99
C VAL A 359 24.04 0.83 -35.31
N GLY A 360 24.38 1.10 -36.57
CA GLY A 360 25.74 1.47 -36.98
C GLY A 360 26.22 2.76 -36.31
N THR A 361 25.34 3.77 -36.28
CA THR A 361 25.56 5.04 -35.59
C THR A 361 25.66 4.87 -34.08
N LEU A 362 24.81 4.04 -33.46
CA LEU A 362 24.90 3.72 -32.03
C LEU A 362 26.24 3.07 -31.66
N ILE A 363 26.73 2.14 -32.47
CA ILE A 363 28.05 1.50 -32.28
C ILE A 363 29.17 2.52 -32.41
N GLY A 364 29.09 3.43 -33.38
CA GLY A 364 30.07 4.51 -33.58
C GLY A 364 30.16 5.42 -32.35
N VAL A 365 29.01 5.90 -31.86
CA VAL A 365 28.95 6.72 -30.62
C VAL A 365 29.53 5.95 -29.44
N ARG A 366 29.15 4.67 -29.27
CA ARG A 366 29.66 3.85 -28.16
C ARG A 366 31.17 3.68 -28.19
N ARG A 367 31.76 3.42 -29.36
CA ARG A 367 33.22 3.31 -29.54
C ARG A 367 33.95 4.60 -29.17
N THR A 368 33.37 5.75 -29.51
CA THR A 368 33.91 7.06 -29.13
C THR A 368 33.88 7.25 -27.61
N TRP A 369 32.80 6.86 -26.93
CA TRP A 369 32.72 6.88 -25.47
C TRP A 369 33.67 5.90 -24.79
N ASP A 370 33.84 4.71 -25.36
CA ASP A 370 34.76 3.70 -24.81
C ASP A 370 36.22 4.20 -24.78
N ALA A 371 36.59 5.17 -25.64
CA ALA A 371 37.89 5.84 -25.60
C ALA A 371 38.11 6.71 -24.33
N TYR A 372 37.03 7.22 -23.73
CA TYR A 372 37.07 8.03 -22.51
C TYR A 372 36.81 7.21 -21.23
N ILE A 373 36.24 6.00 -21.36
CA ILE A 373 35.84 5.15 -20.22
C ILE A 373 36.92 4.10 -19.89
N ARG A 374 37.79 3.73 -20.84
CA ARG A 374 38.83 2.71 -20.61
C ARG A 374 39.88 3.20 -19.59
N PRO A 375 40.43 2.31 -18.71
CA PRO A 375 41.53 2.68 -17.83
C PRO A 375 42.75 3.14 -18.66
N GLY A 376 43.12 4.42 -18.53
CA GLY A 376 44.15 5.07 -19.37
C GLY A 376 43.61 5.86 -20.58
N GLY A 377 42.29 5.89 -20.78
CA GLY A 377 41.62 6.79 -21.72
C GLY A 377 41.66 8.24 -21.26
N GLY A 378 41.66 9.18 -22.21
CA GLY A 378 41.64 10.62 -21.90
C GLY A 378 40.40 10.94 -21.08
N ARG A 379 40.56 11.71 -19.99
CA ARG A 379 39.42 12.28 -19.26
C ARG A 379 38.55 13.06 -20.25
N ILE A 380 37.23 12.99 -20.11
CA ILE A 380 36.32 13.92 -20.81
C ILE A 380 36.87 15.34 -20.56
N PRO A 381 37.20 16.10 -21.61
CA PRO A 381 37.78 17.42 -21.42
C PRO A 381 36.84 18.28 -20.57
N GLY A 382 37.33 18.83 -19.46
CA GLY A 382 36.50 19.54 -18.47
C GLY A 382 35.80 20.79 -18.98
N HIS A 383 36.03 21.19 -20.24
CA HIS A 383 35.34 22.29 -20.91
C HIS A 383 34.06 21.86 -21.63
N TRP A 384 33.78 20.57 -21.78
CA TRP A 384 32.58 20.07 -22.48
C TRP A 384 31.33 20.07 -21.61
N VAL A 385 31.50 20.08 -20.29
CA VAL A 385 30.41 20.18 -19.33
C VAL A 385 30.85 21.18 -18.27
N GLN A 386 30.33 22.40 -18.32
CA GLN A 386 30.43 23.31 -17.18
C GLN A 386 29.59 22.71 -16.06
N PRO A 387 30.18 22.31 -14.92
CA PRO A 387 29.38 21.85 -13.80
C PRO A 387 28.51 23.02 -13.32
N PRO A 388 27.24 22.76 -12.97
CA PRO A 388 26.41 23.80 -12.36
C PRO A 388 27.08 24.31 -11.08
N PRO A 389 26.91 25.60 -10.73
CA PRO A 389 27.45 26.14 -9.50
C PRO A 389 26.93 25.33 -8.32
N PRO A 390 27.78 25.03 -7.32
CA PRO A 390 27.40 24.24 -6.16
C PRO A 390 26.19 24.87 -5.48
N SER A 391 25.20 24.05 -5.15
CA SER A 391 23.91 24.48 -4.61
C SER A 391 23.99 25.04 -3.18
N ASP A 392 25.14 24.92 -2.51
CA ASP A 392 25.40 25.34 -1.14
C ASP A 392 26.88 25.69 -0.95
N GLU A 393 27.18 26.70 -0.12
CA GLU A 393 28.56 27.11 0.22
C GLU A 393 29.39 25.98 0.82
N ILE A 394 28.73 25.06 1.55
CA ILE A 394 29.38 23.89 2.14
C ILE A 394 29.87 22.94 1.03
N TRP A 395 29.13 22.78 -0.07
CA TRP A 395 29.57 21.94 -1.19
C TRP A 395 30.67 22.62 -2.02
N ALA A 396 30.66 23.95 -2.09
CA ALA A 396 31.70 24.71 -2.76
C ALA A 396 33.08 24.56 -2.10
N SER A 397 33.13 24.44 -0.76
CA SER A 397 34.41 24.31 -0.03
C SER A 397 35.13 22.97 -0.23
N TYR A 398 34.41 21.92 -0.66
CA TYR A 398 34.99 20.62 -0.99
C TYR A 398 35.46 20.49 -2.45
N LEU A 399 35.07 21.42 -3.32
CA LEU A 399 35.54 21.47 -4.70
C LEU A 399 36.89 22.19 -4.73
N VAL A 400 37.96 21.40 -4.65
CA VAL A 400 39.34 21.89 -4.73
C VAL A 400 39.50 22.72 -6.00
N MET A 401 39.86 24.00 -5.82
CA MET A 401 40.24 24.88 -6.92
C MET A 401 41.44 24.25 -7.67
N PRO A 402 41.34 24.02 -8.99
CA PRO A 402 42.50 23.61 -9.77
C PRO A 402 43.54 24.75 -9.76
N LYS A 403 44.82 24.39 -9.62
CA LYS A 403 45.96 25.30 -9.80
C LYS A 403 46.06 25.78 -11.23
#